data_AF-A0A3N7AP27-F1
#
_entry.id   AF-A0A3N7AP27-F1
#
_cell.length_a   1.000
_cell.length_b   1.000
_cell.length_c   1.000
_cell.angle_alpha   90.00
_cell.angle_beta   90.00
_cell.angle_gamma   90.00
#
_symmetry.space_group_name_H-M   'P 1'
#
loop_
_entity.id
_entity.type
_entity.pdbx_description
1 polymer ?
#
loop_
_entity_poly.entity_id
_entity_poly.type
_entity_poly.pdbx_seq_one_letter_code
_entity_poly.pdbx_strand_id
1 'polypeptide(L)' 'MAALIAVGVTLIVLSLGVAAVLPRGHRAADRLRAFAAQVPSFVLGGIAHVNFLIFGGIAVVVLFVVLFS' A
#
# COMPACT_ATOMS: atom_id res chain seq x y z
N MET A 1 -0.04 9.91 2.73
CA MET A 1 -1.00 9.30 1.79
C MET A 1 -0.50 9.38 0.35
N ALA A 2 -0.36 10.58 -0.24
CA ALA A 2 0.07 10.75 -1.64
C ALA A 2 1.41 10.07 -2.00
N ALA A 3 2.41 10.13 -1.12
CA ALA A 3 3.70 9.47 -1.33
C ALA A 3 3.58 7.93 -1.40
N LEU A 4 2.79 7.31 -0.52
CA LEU A 4 2.55 5.86 -0.53
C LEU A 4 1.84 5.41 -1.82
N ILE A 5 0.86 6.21 -2.27
CA ILE A 5 0.16 5.96 -3.53
C ILE A 5 1.13 6.11 -4.70
N ALA A 6 1.94 7.16 -4.73
CA ALA A 6 2.92 7.39 -5.79
C ALA A 6 3.96 6.25 -5.85
N VAL A 7 4.48 5.79 -4.72
CA VAL A 7 5.39 4.64 -4.64
C VAL A 7 4.71 3.37 -5.15
N GLY A 8 3.47 3.10 -4.72
CA GLY A 8 2.68 1.97 -5.19
C GLY A 8 2.46 1.97 -6.70
N VAL A 9 2.04 3.11 -7.26
CA VAL A 9 1.84 3.29 -8.71
C VAL A 9 3.16 3.09 -9.46
N THR A 10 4.27 3.63 -8.95
CA THR A 10 5.59 3.50 -9.57
C THR A 10 6.04 2.04 -9.62
N LEU A 11 5.84 1.29 -8.53
CA LEU A 11 6.10 -0.15 -8.44
C LEU A 11 5.26 -0.95 -9.44
N ILE A 12 3.98 -0.61 -9.58
CA ILE A 12 3.07 -1.27 -10.54
C ILE A 12 3.54 -1.01 -11.97
N VAL A 13 3.84 0.25 -12.32
CA VAL A 13 4.25 0.64 -13.68
C VAL A 13 5.59 0.01 -14.05
N LEU A 14 6.59 0.04 -13.15
CA LEU A 14 7.86 -0.65 -13.37
C LEU A 14 7.66 -2.15 -13.54
N SER A 15 6.83 -2.76 -12.69
CA SER A 15 6.62 -4.21 -12.74
C SER A 15 5.93 -4.64 -14.03
N LEU A 16 4.89 -3.91 -14.45
CA LEU A 16 4.21 -4.15 -15.73
C LEU A 16 5.10 -3.83 -16.93
N GLY A 17 5.89 -2.76 -16.87
CA GLY A 17 6.82 -2.37 -17.92
C GLY A 17 7.84 -3.47 -18.20
N VAL A 18 8.45 -4.02 -17.15
CA VAL A 18 9.37 -5.16 -17.27
C VAL A 18 8.65 -6.41 -17.79
N ALA A 19 7.44 -6.69 -17.29
CA ALA A 19 6.64 -7.82 -17.77
C ALA A 19 6.21 -7.68 -19.24
N ALA A 20 6.06 -6.46 -19.75
CA ALA A 20 5.68 -6.20 -21.15
C ALA A 20 6.84 -6.41 -22.13
N VAL A 21 8.08 -6.24 -21.67
CA VAL A 21 9.29 -6.51 -22.46
C VAL A 21 9.59 -8.01 -22.51
N LEU A 22 9.14 -8.78 -21.51
CA LEU A 22 9.36 -10.23 -21.49
C LEU A 22 8.41 -10.99 -22.45
N PRO A 23 8.88 -12.08 -23.08
CA PRO A 23 8.04 -12.93 -23.93
C PRO A 23 6.84 -13.50 -23.17
N ARG A 24 5.68 -13.57 -23.85
CA ARG A 24 4.47 -14.19 -23.30
C ARG A 24 4.73 -15.67 -22.97
N GLY A 25 4.43 -16.08 -21.75
CA GLY A 25 4.69 -17.44 -21.24
C GLY A 25 5.96 -17.57 -20.37
N HIS A 26 6.71 -16.48 -20.16
CA HIS A 26 7.85 -16.49 -19.26
C HIS A 26 7.40 -16.37 -17.79
N ARG A 27 7.76 -17.34 -16.94
CA ARG A 27 7.36 -17.40 -15.52
C ARG A 27 7.67 -16.12 -14.74
N ALA A 28 8.72 -15.39 -15.13
CA ALA A 28 9.08 -14.11 -14.50
C ALA A 28 8.03 -13.02 -14.80
N ALA A 29 7.53 -12.92 -16.04
CA ALA A 29 6.51 -11.94 -16.40
C ALA A 29 5.20 -12.19 -15.62
N ASP A 30 4.81 -13.45 -15.45
CA ASP A 30 3.62 -13.81 -14.66
C ASP A 30 3.79 -13.51 -13.18
N ARG A 31 4.99 -13.73 -12.61
CA ARG A 31 5.30 -13.33 -11.24
C ARG A 31 5.29 -11.80 -11.05
N LEU A 32 5.80 -11.04 -12.01
CA LEU A 32 5.75 -9.57 -11.96
C LEU A 32 4.31 -9.04 -12.05
N ARG A 33 3.45 -9.67 -12.86
CA ARG A 33 2.01 -9.35 -12.90
C ARG A 33 1.31 -9.68 -11.58
N ALA A 34 1.59 -10.84 -11.00
CA ALA A 34 1.05 -11.22 -9.70
C ALA A 34 1.52 -10.28 -8.58
N PHE A 35 2.79 -9.85 -8.63
CA PHE A 35 3.33 -8.85 -7.71
C PHE A 35 2.62 -7.50 -7.88
N ALA A 36 2.48 -7.00 -9.11
CA ALA A 36 1.78 -5.76 -9.40
C ALA A 36 0.31 -5.79 -8.95
N ALA A 37 -0.35 -6.96 -9.00
CA ALA A 37 -1.72 -7.13 -8.50
C ALA A 37 -1.82 -7.09 -6.97
N GLN A 38 -0.75 -7.41 -6.24
CA GLN A 38 -0.71 -7.34 -4.76
C GLN A 38 -0.36 -5.96 -4.22
N VAL A 39 0.39 -5.16 -4.97
CA VAL A 39 0.82 -3.80 -4.55
C VAL A 39 -0.35 -2.91 -4.10
N PRO A 40 -1.51 -2.84 -4.80
CA PRO A 40 -2.66 -2.04 -4.36
C PRO A 40 -3.15 -2.45 -2.97
N SER A 41 -3.19 -3.75 -2.69
CA SER A 41 -3.62 -4.31 -1.40
C SER A 41 -2.68 -3.87 -0.27
N PHE A 42 -1.36 -3.89 -0.51
CA PHE A 42 -0.37 -3.41 0.45
C PHE A 42 -0.47 -1.90 0.68
N VAL A 43 -0.69 -1.11 -0.37
CA VAL A 43 -0.84 0.35 -0.26
C VAL A 43 -2.10 0.69 0.54
N LEU A 44 -3.24 0.06 0.23
CA LEU A 44 -4.49 0.27 0.98
C LEU A 44 -4.36 -0.19 2.43
N GLY A 45 -3.72 -1.33 2.69
CA GLY A 45 -3.45 -1.82 4.03
C GLY A 45 -2.56 -0.86 4.84
N GLY A 46 -1.50 -0.33 4.22
CA GLY A 46 -0.63 0.66 4.85
C GLY A 46 -1.36 1.97 5.17
N ILE A 47 -2.20 2.45 4.24
CA ILE A 47 -3.06 3.62 4.44
C ILE A 47 -4.03 3.40 5.61
N ALA A 48 -4.70 2.24 5.64
CA ALA A 48 -5.64 1.90 6.70
C ALA A 48 -4.96 1.81 8.07
N HIS A 49 -3.77 1.20 8.14
CA HIS A 49 -3.01 1.07 9.38
C HIS A 49 -2.55 2.42 9.94
N VAL A 50 -2.04 3.30 9.07
CA VAL A 50 -1.65 4.67 9.47
C VAL A 50 -2.86 5.47 9.97
N ASN A 51 -4.00 5.38 9.28
CA ASN A 51 -5.24 6.01 9.74
C ASN A 51 -5.67 5.46 11.10
N PHE A 52 -5.65 4.13 11.28
CA PHE A 52 -6.01 3.51 12.54
C PHE A 52 -5.10 3.98 13.69
N LEU A 53 -3.81 4.13 13.45
CA LEU A 53 -2.87 4.62 14.46
C LEU A 53 -3.16 6.08 14.84
N ILE A 54 -3.46 6.93 13.86
CA ILE A 54 -3.75 8.36 14.08
C ILE A 54 -5.09 8.51 14.81
N PHE A 55 -6.17 7.96 14.26
CA PHE A 55 -7.50 8.06 14.86
C PHE A 55 -7.59 7.34 16.19
N GLY A 56 -6.99 6.15 16.30
CA GLY A 56 -6.88 5.41 17.56
C GLY A 56 -6.08 6.17 18.60
N GLY A 57 -4.94 6.76 18.22
CA GLY A 57 -4.15 7.60 19.10
C GLY A 57 -4.91 8.84 19.59
N ILE A 58 -5.60 9.54 18.70
CA ILE A 58 -6.45 10.69 19.07
C ILE A 58 -7.57 10.24 20.01
N ALA A 59 -8.24 9.13 19.73
CA ALA A 59 -9.29 8.60 20.59
C ALA A 59 -8.78 8.26 22.00
N VAL A 60 -7.59 7.65 22.10
CA VAL A 60 -6.94 7.38 23.40
C VAL A 60 -6.60 8.66 24.14
N VAL A 61 -6.05 9.67 23.46
CA VAL A 61 -5.74 10.97 24.08
C VAL A 61 -7.01 11.68 24.55
N VAL A 62 -8.07 11.71 23.74
CA VAL A 62 -9.36 12.32 24.11
C VAL A 62 -9.97 11.57 25.28
N LEU A 63 -9.98 10.24 25.26
CA LEU A 63 -10.47 9.41 26.35
C LEU A 63 -9.70 9.69 27.64
N PHE A 64 -8.38 9.79 27.55
CA PHE A 64 -7.52 10.13 28.67
C PHE A 64 -7.85 11.52 29.22
N VAL A 65 -7.97 12.54 28.38
CA VAL A 65 -8.36 13.89 28.84
C VAL A 65 -9.71 13.84 29.56
N VAL A 66 -10.73 13.20 28.97
CA VAL A 66 -12.08 13.11 29.56
C VAL A 66 -12.09 12.37 30.90
N LEU A 67 -11.29 11.32 31.06
CA LEU A 67 -11.24 10.55 32.31
C LEU A 67 -10.49 11.28 33.44
N PHE A 68 -9.57 12.17 33.10
CA PHE A 68 -8.68 12.84 34.04
C PHE A 68 -8.93 14.35 34.16
N SER A 69 -9.92 14.89 33.43
CA SER A 69 -10.47 16.25 33.57
C SER A 69 -11.65 16.27 34.52
#